data_AF-A0A9Q0RUA0-F1
#
_entry.id   AF-A0A9Q0RUA0-F1
#
_cell.length_a   1.000
_cell.length_b   1.000
_cell.length_c   1.000
_cell.angle_alpha   90.00
_cell.angle_beta   90.00
_cell.angle_gamma   90.00
#
_symmetry.space_group_name_H-M   'P 1'
#
loop_
_entity.id
_entity.type
_entity.pdbx_description
1 polymer ?
#
loop_
_entity_poly.entity_id
_entity_poly.type
_entity_poly.pdbx_seq_one_letter_code
_entity_poly.pdbx_strand_id
1 'polypeptide(L)'
;MLAIPTEANGHSKCSMYAVNFTEALANGTKVADLSWPVQPCKYGWEFNTTEVPYSTIATELEWVCDNGALPTIAQSIFFCGAIIGGLLFGWIADRFGRIPSLCGCNLLGFVAGVLTAFTGSFWSFTLCRFLVGFAFDNCFTMMYI
;
A
#
# COMPACT_ATOMS: atom_id res chain seq x y z
N MET A 1 26.04 -5.66 10.92
CA MET A 1 24.85 -4.79 11.05
C MET A 1 24.97 -3.99 12.35
N LEU A 2 25.76 -2.92 12.37
CA LEU A 2 25.90 -2.06 13.57
C LEU A 2 24.74 -1.08 13.74
N ALA A 3 23.96 -0.84 12.69
CA ALA A 3 22.98 0.24 12.65
C ALA A 3 21.61 -0.13 13.23
N ILE A 4 21.30 -1.41 13.39
CA ILE A 4 19.94 -1.88 13.70
C ILE A 4 19.89 -2.44 15.14
N PRO A 5 19.02 -1.91 16.02
CA PRO A 5 18.86 -2.42 17.36
C PRO A 5 18.28 -3.84 17.36
N THR A 6 18.73 -4.66 18.30
CA THR A 6 18.21 -6.01 18.54
C THR A 6 17.14 -5.97 19.62
N GLU A 7 15.96 -6.47 19.28
CA GLU A 7 14.78 -6.59 20.12
C GLU A 7 14.52 -8.08 20.44
N ALA A 8 13.57 -8.39 21.32
CA ALA A 8 13.33 -9.77 21.79
C ALA A 8 13.05 -10.80 20.67
N ASN A 9 12.56 -10.34 19.52
CA ASN A 9 12.21 -11.16 18.36
C ASN A 9 13.19 -11.02 17.17
N GLY A 10 14.40 -10.50 17.40
CA GLY A 10 15.43 -10.31 16.37
C GLY A 10 15.76 -8.84 16.13
N HIS A 11 16.05 -8.45 14.89
CA HIS A 11 16.36 -7.05 14.58
C HIS A 11 15.09 -6.19 14.50
N SER A 12 15.15 -4.97 15.02
CA SER A 12 14.07 -3.99 14.88
C SER A 12 13.93 -3.57 13.40
N LYS A 13 12.69 -3.49 12.91
CA LYS A 13 12.39 -3.17 11.51
C LYS A 13 12.17 -1.68 11.26
N CYS A 14 11.98 -0.91 12.33
CA CYS A 14 11.51 0.48 12.27
C CYS A 14 12.47 1.49 12.89
N SER A 15 13.49 1.00 13.57
CA SER A 15 14.40 1.81 14.38
C SER A 15 15.83 1.58 13.96
N MET A 16 16.65 2.62 14.09
CA MET A 16 18.10 2.60 13.88
C MET A 16 18.82 3.34 15.00
N TYR A 17 20.08 3.00 15.27
CA TYR A 17 20.89 3.75 16.23
C TYR A 17 21.26 5.13 15.69
N ALA A 18 21.14 6.15 16.55
CA ALA A 18 21.46 7.55 16.27
C ALA A 18 22.92 7.85 16.63
N VAL A 19 23.86 7.19 15.94
CA VAL A 19 25.30 7.37 16.16
C VAL A 19 26.02 7.73 14.86
N ASN A 20 27.15 8.43 14.98
CA ASN A 20 28.03 8.69 13.85
C ASN A 20 28.77 7.41 13.44
N PHE A 21 28.24 6.71 12.45
CA PHE A 21 28.82 5.47 11.95
C PHE A 21 30.24 5.65 11.39
N THR A 22 30.61 6.85 10.93
CA THR A 22 31.96 7.18 10.45
C THR A 22 33.00 7.13 11.57
N GLU A 23 32.67 7.69 12.74
CA GLU A 23 33.52 7.70 13.93
C GLU A 23 33.56 6.31 14.59
N ALA A 24 32.43 5.61 14.61
CA ALA A 24 32.35 4.24 15.10
C ALA A 24 33.20 3.27 14.26
N LEU A 25 33.19 3.41 12.92
CA LEU A 25 34.08 2.63 12.06
C LEU A 25 35.56 2.99 12.25
N ALA A 26 35.87 4.27 12.43
CA ALA A 26 37.25 4.75 12.65
C ALA A 26 37.84 4.22 13.97
N ASN A 27 37.02 4.10 15.02
CA ASN A 27 37.39 3.47 16.29
C ASN A 27 37.40 1.94 16.25
N GLY A 28 37.10 1.33 15.11
CA GLY A 28 37.12 -0.13 14.94
C GLY A 28 36.01 -0.86 15.69
N THR A 29 34.90 -0.17 16.02
CA THR A 29 33.78 -0.77 16.74
C THR A 29 33.03 -1.74 15.82
N LYS A 30 33.09 -3.05 16.14
CA LYS A 30 32.48 -4.12 15.31
C LYS A 30 31.14 -4.64 15.84
N VAL A 31 30.77 -4.22 17.05
CA VAL A 31 29.55 -4.65 17.74
C VAL A 31 28.75 -3.40 18.13
N ALA A 32 27.42 -3.47 18.02
CA ALA A 32 26.55 -2.39 18.45
C ALA A 32 26.41 -2.40 19.97
N ASP A 33 26.52 -1.22 20.59
CA ASP A 33 26.22 -1.05 22.01
C ASP A 33 24.72 -0.82 22.21
N LEU A 34 24.14 -1.55 23.17
CA LEU A 34 22.72 -1.43 23.55
C LEU A 34 22.39 -0.10 24.25
N SER A 35 23.41 0.66 24.67
CA SER A 35 23.26 1.96 25.34
C SER A 35 23.10 3.13 24.38
N TRP A 36 23.24 2.89 23.07
CA TRP A 36 23.13 3.95 22.07
C TRP A 36 21.69 4.47 21.92
N PRO A 37 21.53 5.78 21.66
CA PRO A 37 20.22 6.36 21.41
C PRO A 37 19.61 5.80 20.12
N VAL A 38 18.29 5.68 20.09
CA VAL A 38 17.53 5.10 18.97
C VAL A 38 16.71 6.21 18.29
N GLN A 39 16.64 6.19 16.95
CA GLN A 39 15.82 7.07 16.13
C GLN A 39 15.07 6.28 15.05
N PRO A 40 13.96 6.81 14.49
CA PRO A 40 13.31 6.19 13.33
C PRO A 40 14.24 6.12 12.12
N CYS A 41 14.08 5.10 11.29
CA CYS A 41 14.87 4.92 10.07
C CYS A 41 14.73 6.13 9.13
N LYS A 42 15.88 6.70 8.72
CA LYS A 42 15.96 7.87 7.82
C LYS A 42 16.57 7.58 6.46
N TYR A 43 17.28 6.45 6.32
CA TYR A 43 18.08 6.11 5.14
C TYR A 43 17.41 5.05 4.26
N GLY A 44 16.09 4.95 4.32
CA GLY A 44 15.28 3.98 3.57
C GLY A 44 15.21 2.59 4.20
N TRP A 45 14.45 1.70 3.56
CA TRP A 45 14.28 0.31 3.98
C TRP A 45 14.72 -0.66 2.89
N GLU A 46 15.44 -1.71 3.29
CA GLU A 46 15.69 -2.86 2.42
C GLU A 46 14.65 -3.94 2.70
N PHE A 47 13.90 -4.29 1.66
CA PHE A 47 12.87 -5.32 1.72
C PHE A 47 13.44 -6.67 1.27
N ASN A 48 13.11 -7.73 2.00
CA ASN A 48 13.47 -9.08 1.59
C ASN A 48 12.59 -9.52 0.41
N THR A 49 13.19 -9.69 -0.77
CA THR A 49 12.50 -10.09 -2.00
C THR A 49 12.46 -11.61 -2.22
N THR A 50 12.84 -12.40 -1.22
CA THR A 50 12.85 -13.88 -1.32
C THR A 50 11.44 -14.46 -1.44
N GLU A 51 10.47 -13.91 -0.70
CA GLU A 51 9.07 -14.36 -0.75
C GLU A 51 8.26 -13.62 -1.81
N VAL A 52 8.53 -12.33 -2.00
CA VAL A 52 7.84 -11.47 -2.97
C VAL A 52 8.88 -10.84 -3.90
N PRO A 53 9.08 -11.40 -5.10
CA PRO A 53 10.18 -11.00 -6.00
C PRO A 53 9.89 -9.72 -6.80
N TYR A 54 8.92 -8.91 -6.37
CA TYR A 54 8.52 -7.69 -7.06
C TYR A 54 8.27 -6.54 -6.10
N SER A 55 8.60 -5.32 -6.54
CA SER A 55 8.29 -4.10 -5.81
C SER A 55 6.78 -3.84 -5.87
N THR A 56 6.18 -3.69 -4.69
CA THR A 56 4.80 -3.24 -4.54
C THR A 56 4.77 -1.73 -4.31
N ILE A 57 3.62 -1.10 -4.55
CA ILE A 57 3.47 0.33 -4.24
C ILE A 57 3.71 0.65 -2.76
N ALA A 58 3.45 -0.32 -1.86
CA ALA A 58 3.73 -0.17 -0.43
C ALA A 58 5.24 -0.19 -0.13
N THR A 59 6.03 -0.96 -0.89
CA THR A 59 7.49 -0.97 -0.76
C THR A 59 8.14 0.21 -1.47
N GLU A 60 7.60 0.66 -2.60
CA GLU A 60 8.11 1.83 -3.33
C GLU A 60 7.86 3.15 -2.60
N LEU A 61 6.71 3.28 -1.92
CA LEU A 61 6.35 4.46 -1.13
C LEU A 61 6.67 4.31 0.37
N GLU A 62 7.39 3.24 0.74
CA GLU A 62 7.86 2.99 2.11
C GLU A 62 6.72 3.07 3.17
N TRP A 63 5.59 2.41 2.90
CA TRP A 63 4.43 2.33 3.82
C TRP A 63 4.69 1.32 4.94
N VAL A 64 5.69 1.60 5.76
CA VAL A 64 6.14 0.78 6.88
C VAL A 64 6.03 1.54 8.20
N CYS A 65 6.05 0.80 9.30
CA CYS A 65 6.10 1.37 10.66
C CYS A 65 4.90 2.30 10.93
N ASP A 66 5.13 3.59 11.16
CA ASP A 66 4.07 4.58 11.42
C ASP A 66 3.06 4.68 10.25
N ASN A 67 3.52 4.44 9.02
CA ASN A 67 2.71 4.47 7.81
C ASN A 67 2.15 3.09 7.41
N GLY A 68 2.29 2.07 8.25
CA GLY A 68 1.81 0.71 7.97
C GLY A 68 0.29 0.59 7.86
N ALA A 69 -0.47 1.59 8.32
CA ALA A 69 -1.92 1.63 8.19
C ALA A 69 -2.41 2.10 6.80
N LEU A 70 -1.57 2.79 6.02
CA LEU A 70 -1.91 3.30 4.69
C LEU A 70 -2.46 2.22 3.72
N PRO A 71 -1.87 1.02 3.60
CA PRO A 71 -2.44 -0.03 2.74
C PRO A 71 -3.84 -0.47 3.20
N THR A 72 -4.07 -0.57 4.51
CA THR A 72 -5.39 -0.92 5.08
C THR A 72 -6.41 0.18 4.83
N ILE A 73 -6.00 1.44 4.91
CA ILE A 73 -6.85 2.59 4.58
C ILE A 73 -7.23 2.56 3.09
N ALA A 74 -6.27 2.32 2.19
CA ALA A 74 -6.53 2.19 0.76
C ALA A 74 -7.51 1.04 0.45
N GLN A 75 -7.39 -0.08 1.17
CA GLN A 75 -8.35 -1.19 1.06
C GLN A 75 -9.73 -0.85 1.62
N SER A 76 -9.80 -0.08 2.71
CA SER A 76 -11.08 0.39 3.25
C SER A 76 -11.82 1.31 2.26
N ILE A 77 -11.08 2.21 1.60
CA ILE A 77 -11.62 3.13 0.60
C ILE A 77 -12.11 2.36 -0.64
N PHE A 78 -11.43 1.29 -1.02
CA PHE A 78 -11.91 0.38 -2.06
C PHE A 78 -13.30 -0.19 -1.74
N PHE A 79 -13.53 -0.65 -0.49
CA PHE A 79 -14.85 -1.14 -0.09
C PHE A 79 -15.90 -0.03 -0.04
N CYS A 80 -15.55 1.18 0.40
CA CYS A 80 -16.44 2.33 0.31
C CYS A 80 -16.86 2.61 -1.14
N GLY A 81 -15.91 2.54 -2.08
CA GLY A 81 -16.17 2.62 -3.50
C GLY A 81 -17.16 1.56 -3.99
N ALA A 82 -16.98 0.30 -3.56
CA ALA A 82 -17.87 -0.80 -3.92
C ALA A 82 -19.32 -0.58 -3.45
N ILE A 83 -19.52 -0.10 -2.21
CA ILE A 83 -20.86 0.19 -1.67
C ILE A 83 -21.56 1.28 -2.51
N ILE A 84 -20.84 2.37 -2.80
CA ILE A 84 -21.40 3.50 -3.57
C ILE A 84 -21.67 3.08 -5.02
N GLY A 85 -20.74 2.34 -5.63
CA GLY A 85 -20.90 1.78 -6.97
C GLY A 85 -22.12 0.87 -7.06
N GLY A 86 -22.31 0.00 -6.05
CA GLY A 86 -23.48 -0.86 -5.88
C GLY A 86 -24.80 -0.11 -6.01
N LEU A 87 -24.94 0.96 -5.24
CA LEU A 87 -26.14 1.78 -5.22
C LEU A 87 -26.37 2.51 -6.56
N LEU A 88 -25.31 3.08 -7.14
CA LEU A 88 -25.42 3.86 -8.38
C LEU A 88 -25.65 2.99 -9.61
N PHE A 89 -24.83 1.96 -9.82
CA PHE A 89 -25.02 1.04 -10.94
C PHE A 89 -26.28 0.20 -10.77
N GLY A 90 -26.66 -0.14 -9.53
CA GLY A 90 -27.98 -0.67 -9.15
C GLY A 90 -29.11 0.14 -9.75
N TRP A 91 -29.17 1.42 -9.37
CA TRP A 91 -30.18 2.35 -9.85
C TRP A 91 -30.16 2.55 -11.38
N ILE A 92 -28.96 2.63 -11.97
CA ILE A 92 -28.79 2.76 -13.42
C ILE A 92 -29.30 1.52 -14.15
N ALA A 93 -29.03 0.31 -13.64
CA ALA A 93 -29.48 -0.93 -14.24
C ALA A 93 -31.02 -1.03 -14.23
N ASP A 94 -31.66 -0.57 -13.16
CA ASP A 94 -33.12 -0.55 -13.06
C ASP A 94 -33.76 0.45 -14.03
N ARG A 95 -33.09 1.58 -14.32
CA ARG A 95 -33.65 2.64 -15.17
C ARG A 95 -33.31 2.52 -16.66
N PHE A 96 -32.07 2.17 -16.98
CA PHE A 96 -31.52 2.15 -18.34
C PHE A 96 -31.28 0.73 -18.87
N GLY A 97 -31.50 -0.30 -18.04
CA GLY A 97 -31.26 -1.70 -18.37
C GLY A 97 -29.88 -2.19 -17.96
N ARG A 98 -29.74 -3.52 -17.86
CA ARG A 98 -28.55 -4.18 -17.29
C ARG A 98 -27.31 -4.13 -18.19
N ILE A 99 -27.50 -4.24 -19.51
CA ILE A 99 -26.40 -4.24 -20.50
C ILE A 99 -25.56 -2.94 -20.47
N PRO A 100 -26.13 -1.71 -20.54
CA PRO A 100 -25.34 -0.49 -20.50
C PRO A 100 -24.66 -0.27 -19.14
N SER A 101 -25.30 -0.68 -18.04
CA SER A 101 -24.70 -0.66 -16.70
C SER A 101 -23.45 -1.55 -16.64
N LEU A 102 -23.54 -2.77 -17.18
CA LEU A 102 -22.42 -3.72 -17.24
C LEU A 102 -21.26 -3.19 -18.09
N CYS A 103 -21.54 -2.64 -19.28
CA CYS A 103 -20.51 -2.05 -20.14
C CYS A 103 -19.83 -0.84 -19.48
N GLY A 104 -20.60 0.05 -18.85
CA GLY A 104 -20.06 1.22 -18.16
C GLY A 104 -19.17 0.85 -16.97
N CYS A 105 -19.60 -0.12 -16.17
CA CYS A 105 -18.85 -0.65 -15.05
C CYS A 105 -17.52 -1.29 -15.48
N ASN A 106 -17.54 -2.14 -16.51
CA ASN A 106 -16.33 -2.76 -17.05
C ASN A 106 -15.36 -1.74 -17.65
N LEU A 107 -15.88 -0.75 -18.38
CA LEU A 107 -15.05 0.31 -18.94
C LEU A 107 -14.38 1.14 -17.84
N LEU A 108 -15.12 1.50 -16.79
CA LEU A 108 -14.60 2.21 -15.63
C LEU A 108 -13.51 1.39 -14.94
N GLY A 109 -13.76 0.11 -14.67
CA GLY A 109 -12.79 -0.80 -14.05
C GLY A 109 -11.52 -0.95 -14.89
N PHE A 110 -11.65 -1.06 -16.21
CA PHE A 110 -10.49 -1.14 -17.12
C PHE A 110 -9.65 0.13 -17.07
N VAL A 111 -10.27 1.30 -17.23
CA VAL A 111 -9.56 2.60 -17.21
C VAL A 111 -8.90 2.84 -15.85
N ALA A 112 -9.61 2.59 -14.76
CA ALA A 112 -9.06 2.74 -13.41
C ALA A 112 -7.92 1.75 -13.12
N GLY A 113 -8.02 0.52 -13.62
CA GLY A 113 -6.96 -0.49 -13.51
C GLY A 113 -5.69 -0.06 -14.24
N VAL A 114 -5.81 0.43 -15.48
CA VAL A 114 -4.67 0.96 -16.25
C VAL A 114 -4.07 2.18 -15.55
N LEU A 115 -4.90 3.12 -15.08
CA LEU A 115 -4.42 4.29 -14.34
C LEU A 115 -3.66 3.92 -13.07
N THR A 116 -4.09 2.87 -12.36
CA THR A 116 -3.41 2.38 -11.15
C THR A 116 -1.94 2.03 -11.41
N ALA A 117 -1.60 1.52 -12.60
CA ALA A 117 -0.22 1.19 -12.95
C ALA A 117 0.70 2.43 -13.06
N PHE A 118 0.11 3.62 -13.29
CA PHE A 118 0.86 4.88 -13.43
C PHE A 118 0.84 5.74 -12.15
N THR A 119 0.26 5.26 -11.05
CA THR A 119 0.17 6.06 -9.82
C THR A 119 1.50 6.05 -9.05
N GLY A 120 2.09 7.23 -8.85
CA GLY A 120 3.29 7.41 -8.02
C GLY A 120 3.03 8.10 -6.67
N SER A 121 1.77 8.24 -6.25
CA SER A 121 1.41 8.90 -4.99
C SER A 121 0.28 8.17 -4.27
N PHE A 122 0.26 8.30 -2.93
CA PHE A 122 -0.79 7.70 -2.08
C PHE A 122 -2.20 8.13 -2.50
N TRP A 123 -2.40 9.42 -2.78
CA TRP A 123 -3.70 9.97 -3.18
C TRP A 123 -4.15 9.46 -4.54
N SER A 124 -3.27 9.47 -5.54
CA SER A 124 -3.59 8.95 -6.89
C SER A 124 -3.91 7.46 -6.85
N PHE A 125 -3.14 6.67 -6.09
CA PHE A 125 -3.39 5.25 -5.90
C PHE A 125 -4.74 4.98 -5.22
N THR A 126 -5.04 5.75 -4.17
CA THR A 126 -6.28 5.62 -3.40
C THR A 126 -7.50 5.99 -4.24
N LEU A 127 -7.42 7.04 -5.06
CA LEU A 127 -8.48 7.41 -5.99
C LEU A 127 -8.71 6.31 -7.04
N CYS A 128 -7.64 5.75 -7.61
CA CYS A 128 -7.77 4.64 -8.54
C CYS A 128 -8.39 3.41 -7.88
N ARG A 129 -7.99 3.09 -6.64
CA ARG A 129 -8.60 2.01 -5.85
C ARG A 129 -10.07 2.25 -5.55
N PHE A 130 -10.47 3.48 -5.28
CA PHE A 130 -11.89 3.84 -5.13
C PHE A 130 -12.67 3.55 -6.42
N LEU A 131 -12.15 3.97 -7.58
CA LEU A 131 -12.79 3.74 -8.89
C LEU A 131 -12.81 2.26 -9.29
N VAL A 132 -11.76 1.51 -9.01
CA VAL A 132 -11.75 0.05 -9.22
C VAL A 132 -12.76 -0.62 -8.29
N GLY A 133 -12.83 -0.23 -7.01
CA GLY A 133 -13.82 -0.73 -6.06
C GLY A 133 -15.24 -0.44 -6.50
N PHE A 134 -15.48 0.75 -7.05
CA PHE A 134 -16.75 1.17 -7.62
C PHE A 134 -17.23 0.24 -8.74
N ALA A 135 -16.31 -0.32 -9.53
CA ALA A 135 -16.65 -1.30 -10.57
C ALA A 135 -16.70 -2.76 -10.04
N PHE A 136 -15.79 -3.13 -9.14
CA PHE A 136 -15.46 -4.53 -8.82
C PHE A 136 -16.66 -5.44 -8.50
N ASP A 137 -17.54 -5.02 -7.59
CA ASP A 137 -18.69 -5.84 -7.18
C ASP A 137 -19.78 -5.85 -8.27
N ASN A 138 -20.02 -4.70 -8.88
CA ASN A 138 -21.07 -4.47 -9.87
C ASN A 138 -20.90 -5.27 -11.17
N CYS A 139 -19.66 -5.65 -11.51
CA CYS A 139 -19.37 -6.52 -12.65
C CYS A 139 -20.05 -7.89 -12.53
N PHE A 140 -20.06 -8.46 -11.33
CA PHE A 140 -20.55 -9.82 -11.09
C PHE A 140 -22.00 -9.80 -10.67
N THR A 141 -22.36 -8.92 -9.74
CA THR A 141 -23.70 -8.88 -9.15
C THR A 141 -24.74 -8.64 -10.24
N MET A 142 -24.50 -7.71 -11.19
CA MET A 142 -25.41 -7.42 -12.32
C MET A 142 -25.65 -8.58 -13.29
N MET A 143 -24.76 -9.59 -13.32
CA MET A 143 -24.93 -10.75 -14.19
C MET A 143 -25.86 -11.80 -13.58
N TYR A 144 -25.90 -11.88 -12.23
CA TYR A 144 -26.66 -12.89 -11.51
C TYR A 144 -28.06 -12.44 -11.10
N ILE A 145 -28.26 -11.15 -10.80
CA ILE A 145 -29.59 -10.59 -10.52
C ILE A 145 -30.29 -10.26 -11.82
#